data_AF-A0A8H6E1I1-F1
#
_entry.id   AF-A0A8H6E1I1-F1
#
_cell.length_a   1.000
_cell.length_b   1.000
_cell.length_c   1.000
_cell.angle_alpha   90.00
_cell.angle_beta   90.00
_cell.angle_gamma   90.00
#
_symmetry.space_group_name_H-M   'P 1'
#
loop_
_entity.id
_entity.type
_entity.pdbx_description
1 polymer ?
#
loop_
_entity_poly.entity_id
_entity_poly.type
_entity_poly.pdbx_seq_one_letter_code
_entity_poly.pdbx_strand_id
1 'polypeptide(L)'
;QELRNSTSLQSVACQWLEADWNLLLSGTPWYNSIADFRGYMPFLFRNPDDWNSELLQENKIKDEDLFTISPGHSLEFMLCNKMLLERYVFASGIYPEEAGQRLRRVLSLLMIRRTITSTVPFKDGTMIGSNIPGSQKKAVQVKFDQYELITYMSAEKDCKKGLFIRDRVDNRKFHWNSRKLRKLTLLSSWLGFVFLAQSLHAEQVPAALR
;
A
#
# COMPACT_ATOMS: atom_id res chain seq x y z
N GLN A 1 3.32 4.00 7.64
CA GLN A 1 3.49 4.01 6.18
C GLN A 1 4.83 3.39 5.77
N GLU A 2 5.89 3.64 6.53
CA GLU A 2 7.24 3.12 6.29
C GLU A 2 7.36 1.59 6.26
N LEU A 3 6.55 0.87 7.05
CA LEU A 3 6.64 -0.59 7.18
C LEU A 3 5.99 -1.38 6.03
N ARG A 4 5.46 -0.72 4.99
CA ARG A 4 4.83 -1.42 3.84
C ARG A 4 5.84 -2.23 3.03
N ASN A 5 7.07 -1.75 2.96
CA ASN A 5 8.14 -2.48 2.30
C ASN A 5 8.76 -3.45 3.29
N SER A 6 8.37 -4.72 3.21
CA SER A 6 8.86 -5.78 4.09
C SER A 6 10.38 -5.96 4.06
N THR A 7 11.05 -5.57 2.96
CA THR A 7 12.50 -5.69 2.80
C THR A 7 13.27 -4.44 3.22
N SER A 8 12.58 -3.39 3.68
CA SER A 8 13.25 -2.19 4.21
C SER A 8 13.96 -2.52 5.53
N LEU A 9 15.12 -1.90 5.77
CA LEU A 9 15.86 -2.06 7.03
C LEU A 9 15.00 -1.70 8.25
N GLN A 10 14.14 -0.70 8.12
CA GLN A 10 13.20 -0.31 9.17
C GLN A 10 12.17 -1.41 9.46
N SER A 11 11.59 -2.04 8.42
CA SER A 11 10.67 -3.16 8.60
C SER A 11 11.36 -4.34 9.31
N VAL A 12 12.57 -4.68 8.89
CA VAL A 12 13.34 -5.77 9.51
C VAL A 12 13.67 -5.45 10.97
N ALA A 13 14.16 -4.25 11.25
CA ALA A 13 14.45 -3.81 12.61
C ALA A 13 13.22 -3.82 13.52
N CYS A 14 12.05 -3.43 13.01
CA CYS A 14 10.80 -3.53 13.77
C CYS A 14 10.38 -4.98 14.04
N GLN A 15 10.63 -5.91 13.12
CA GLN A 15 10.32 -7.33 13.34
C GLN A 15 11.19 -7.94 14.45
N TRP A 16 12.45 -7.52 14.56
CA TRP A 16 13.36 -7.95 15.63
C TRP A 16 12.98 -7.48 17.04
N LEU A 17 12.03 -6.55 17.17
CA LEU A 17 11.54 -6.17 18.48
C LEU A 17 10.73 -7.30 19.15
N GLU A 18 10.25 -8.27 18.37
CA GLU A 18 9.54 -9.47 18.85
C GLU A 18 8.47 -9.16 19.92
N ALA A 19 7.74 -8.06 19.73
CA ALA A 19 6.75 -7.65 20.70
C ALA A 19 5.59 -8.65 20.78
N ASP A 20 5.19 -9.01 22.00
CA ASP A 20 4.05 -9.92 22.26
C ASP A 20 2.75 -9.44 21.62
N TRP A 21 2.61 -8.12 21.46
CA TRP A 21 1.46 -7.49 20.83
C TRP A 21 1.87 -6.24 20.06
N ASN A 22 1.24 -6.04 18.89
CA ASN A 22 1.52 -4.93 17.99
C ASN A 22 0.25 -4.12 17.68
N LEU A 23 0.39 -2.80 17.69
CA LEU A 23 -0.66 -1.87 17.23
C LEU A 23 -0.14 -1.03 16.06
N LEU A 24 -0.76 -1.20 14.89
CA LEU A 24 -0.43 -0.44 13.69
C LEU A 24 -1.40 0.74 13.50
N LEU A 25 -0.86 1.95 13.56
CA LEU A 25 -1.62 3.18 13.31
C LEU A 25 -1.33 3.69 11.89
N SER A 26 -2.36 3.78 11.05
CA SER A 26 -2.23 4.32 9.69
C SER A 26 -3.53 4.94 9.19
N GLY A 27 -3.45 6.13 8.60
CA GLY A 27 -4.57 6.76 7.90
C GLY A 27 -4.83 6.17 6.51
N THR A 28 -3.82 5.57 5.89
CA THR A 28 -3.90 4.93 4.56
C THR A 28 -3.13 3.61 4.60
N PRO A 29 -3.78 2.44 4.71
CA PRO A 29 -3.03 1.17 4.70
C PRO A 29 -2.43 0.90 3.31
N TRP A 30 -3.13 1.29 2.26
CA TRP A 30 -2.73 1.12 0.85
C TRP A 30 -2.13 2.39 0.29
N TYR A 31 -1.07 2.27 -0.50
CA TYR A 31 -0.51 3.41 -1.25
C TYR A 31 -0.26 3.08 -2.71
N ASN A 32 0.38 1.95 -3.00
CA ASN A 32 0.64 1.52 -4.38
C ASN A 32 -0.30 0.40 -4.81
N SER A 33 -0.49 -0.61 -3.96
CA SER A 33 -1.31 -1.78 -4.30
C SER A 33 -1.72 -2.57 -3.05
N ILE A 34 -2.58 -3.57 -3.22
CA ILE A 34 -2.91 -4.53 -2.15
C ILE A 34 -1.69 -5.31 -1.65
N ALA A 35 -0.63 -5.41 -2.46
CA ALA A 35 0.63 -6.05 -2.06
C ALA A 35 1.34 -5.31 -0.92
N ASP A 36 1.03 -4.03 -0.71
CA ASP A 36 1.55 -3.26 0.44
C ASP A 36 1.16 -3.94 1.78
N PHE A 37 0.11 -4.77 1.80
CA PHE A 37 -0.29 -5.51 3.00
C PHE A 37 0.78 -6.50 3.48
N ARG A 38 1.61 -7.02 2.56
CA ARG A 38 2.67 -7.96 2.91
C ARG A 38 3.64 -7.42 3.95
N GLY A 39 3.90 -6.11 3.93
CA GLY A 39 4.72 -5.46 4.94
C GLY A 39 4.12 -5.48 6.34
N TYR A 40 2.78 -5.55 6.45
CA TYR A 40 2.08 -5.52 7.73
C TYR A 40 1.82 -6.91 8.32
N MET A 41 1.79 -7.96 7.49
CA MET A 41 1.48 -9.32 7.93
C MET A 41 2.36 -9.81 9.10
N PRO A 42 3.69 -9.61 9.12
CA PRO A 42 4.53 -10.05 10.23
C PRO A 42 4.20 -9.42 11.58
N PHE A 43 3.55 -8.25 11.57
CA PHE A 43 3.18 -7.53 12.79
C PHE A 43 1.74 -7.80 13.21
N LEU A 44 0.85 -8.01 12.24
CA LEU A 44 -0.58 -8.21 12.49
C LEU A 44 -0.95 -9.65 12.77
N PHE A 45 -0.24 -10.61 12.16
CA PHE A 45 -0.55 -12.02 12.31
C PHE A 45 0.24 -12.58 13.48
N ARG A 46 -0.47 -13.09 14.50
CA ARG A 46 0.15 -13.67 15.68
C ARG A 46 1.01 -14.88 15.33
N ASN A 47 0.44 -15.80 14.55
CA ASN A 47 1.11 -17.00 14.05
C ASN A 47 0.86 -17.12 12.54
N PRO A 48 1.64 -16.43 11.70
CA PRO A 48 1.41 -16.40 10.26
C PRO A 48 1.54 -17.76 9.57
N ASP A 49 2.19 -18.73 10.22
CA ASP A 49 2.46 -20.07 9.70
C ASP A 49 1.57 -21.16 10.33
N ASP A 50 0.61 -20.81 11.20
CA ASP A 50 -0.36 -21.75 11.80
C ASP A 50 -1.39 -22.20 10.75
N TRP A 51 -0.99 -23.13 9.89
CA TRP A 51 -1.84 -23.80 8.91
C TRP A 51 -2.19 -25.21 9.39
N ASN A 52 -3.48 -25.54 9.41
CA ASN A 52 -3.96 -26.85 9.83
C ASN A 52 -4.86 -27.49 8.77
N SER A 53 -4.25 -28.34 7.94
CA SER A 53 -4.95 -29.07 6.88
C SER A 53 -5.92 -30.13 7.41
N GLU A 54 -5.60 -30.76 8.56
CA GLU A 54 -6.46 -31.79 9.16
C GLU A 54 -7.78 -31.18 9.63
N LEU A 55 -7.70 -30.03 10.30
CA LEU A 55 -8.87 -29.31 10.79
C LEU A 55 -9.77 -28.84 9.63
N LEU A 56 -9.20 -28.45 8.49
CA LEU A 56 -9.97 -28.13 7.29
C LEU A 56 -10.72 -29.35 6.74
N GLN A 57 -10.05 -30.50 6.69
CA GLN A 57 -10.65 -31.77 6.24
C GLN A 57 -11.79 -32.21 7.16
N GLU A 58 -11.59 -32.15 8.48
CA GLU A 58 -12.60 -32.48 9.48
C GLU A 58 -13.87 -31.63 9.32
N ASN A 59 -13.69 -30.34 9.04
CA ASN A 59 -14.80 -29.40 8.84
C ASN A 59 -15.34 -29.40 7.39
N LYS A 60 -14.76 -30.21 6.49
CA LYS A 60 -15.10 -30.27 5.06
C LYS A 60 -15.05 -28.91 4.36
N ILE A 61 -14.10 -28.06 4.76
CA ILE A 61 -13.89 -26.72 4.21
C ILE A 61 -12.65 -26.76 3.32
N LYS A 62 -12.76 -26.23 2.09
CA LYS A 62 -11.60 -26.03 1.22
C LYS A 62 -10.90 -24.72 1.58
N ASP A 63 -9.62 -24.62 1.25
CA ASP A 63 -8.80 -23.41 1.47
C ASP A 63 -9.48 -22.13 0.95
N GLU A 64 -10.08 -22.18 -0.25
CA GLU A 64 -10.74 -21.03 -0.88
C GLU A 64 -12.05 -20.61 -0.19
N ASP A 65 -12.73 -21.58 0.43
CA ASP A 65 -14.00 -21.38 1.13
C ASP A 65 -13.77 -20.73 2.51
N LEU A 66 -12.53 -20.68 3.02
CA LEU A 66 -12.21 -19.96 4.25
C LEU A 66 -12.66 -18.49 4.20
N PHE A 67 -12.64 -17.85 3.02
CA PHE A 67 -13.07 -16.46 2.89
C PHE A 67 -14.58 -16.26 2.97
N THR A 68 -15.37 -17.32 2.88
CA THR A 68 -16.84 -17.28 2.89
C THR A 68 -17.45 -17.82 4.19
N ILE A 69 -16.64 -18.34 5.12
CA ILE A 69 -17.11 -18.80 6.42
C ILE A 69 -17.78 -17.68 7.22
N SER A 70 -18.77 -18.06 8.02
CA SER A 70 -19.51 -17.13 8.88
C SER A 70 -18.60 -16.47 9.92
N PRO A 71 -18.83 -15.19 10.27
CA PRO A 71 -18.13 -14.55 11.38
C PRO A 71 -18.25 -15.34 12.68
N GLY A 72 -17.14 -15.51 13.41
CA GLY A 72 -17.08 -16.31 14.64
C GLY A 72 -16.93 -17.82 14.43
N HIS A 73 -16.74 -18.31 13.20
CA HIS A 73 -16.43 -19.72 12.95
C HIS A 73 -15.09 -20.11 13.63
N SER A 74 -14.99 -21.35 14.10
CA SER A 74 -13.79 -21.89 14.76
C SER A 74 -12.50 -21.81 13.92
N LEU A 75 -12.61 -21.64 12.60
CA LEU A 75 -11.51 -21.59 11.64
C LEU A 75 -11.20 -20.17 11.17
N GLU A 76 -11.89 -19.17 11.70
CA GLU A 76 -11.71 -17.77 11.29
C GLU A 76 -10.29 -17.25 11.54
N PHE A 77 -9.59 -17.82 12.53
CA PHE A 77 -8.18 -17.50 12.79
C PHE A 77 -7.26 -17.85 11.60
N MET A 78 -7.62 -18.85 10.79
CA MET A 78 -6.84 -19.30 9.62
C MET A 78 -6.83 -18.25 8.49
N LEU A 79 -7.75 -17.28 8.52
CA LEU A 79 -7.71 -16.13 7.61
C LEU A 79 -6.50 -15.22 7.82
N CYS A 80 -5.87 -15.28 9.01
CA CYS A 80 -4.65 -14.55 9.34
C CYS A 80 -3.40 -15.40 9.08
N ASN A 81 -3.41 -16.21 8.02
CA ASN A 81 -2.30 -17.06 7.61
C ASN A 81 -1.61 -16.51 6.35
N LYS A 82 -0.27 -16.51 6.36
CA LYS A 82 0.54 -15.96 5.27
C LYS A 82 0.37 -16.73 3.96
N MET A 83 0.43 -18.06 4.02
CA MET A 83 0.29 -18.92 2.84
C MET A 83 -1.06 -18.71 2.14
N LEU A 84 -2.14 -18.61 2.91
CA LEU A 84 -3.48 -18.39 2.38
C LEU A 84 -3.56 -17.10 1.57
N LEU A 85 -3.06 -15.98 2.11
CA LEU A 85 -3.07 -14.69 1.41
C LEU A 85 -2.15 -14.70 0.18
N GLU A 86 -0.97 -15.30 0.25
CA GLU A 86 -0.07 -15.41 -0.91
C GLU A 86 -0.73 -16.18 -2.06
N ARG A 87 -1.48 -17.24 -1.76
CA ARG A 87 -2.12 -18.09 -2.77
C ARG A 87 -3.43 -17.53 -3.32
N TYR A 88 -4.27 -16.93 -2.47
CA TYR A 88 -5.64 -16.56 -2.84
C TYR A 88 -5.88 -15.05 -2.95
N VAL A 89 -4.96 -14.21 -2.47
CA VAL A 89 -5.10 -12.74 -2.57
C VAL A 89 -4.03 -12.15 -3.47
N PHE A 90 -2.79 -12.59 -3.33
CA PHE A 90 -1.66 -11.96 -4.02
C PHE A 90 -1.09 -12.73 -5.21
N ALA A 91 -1.60 -13.93 -5.50
CA ALA A 91 -1.15 -14.74 -6.61
C ALA A 91 -1.46 -14.08 -7.97
N SER A 92 -0.59 -14.32 -8.95
CA SER A 92 -0.83 -13.92 -10.33
C SER A 92 -2.02 -14.70 -10.91
N GLY A 93 -3.03 -13.99 -11.41
CA GLY A 93 -4.23 -14.59 -12.01
C GLY A 93 -5.51 -14.38 -11.20
N ILE A 94 -5.41 -13.89 -9.96
CA ILE A 94 -6.59 -13.47 -9.18
C ILE A 94 -7.10 -12.13 -9.69
N TYR A 95 -8.42 -12.02 -9.88
CA TYR A 95 -9.03 -10.77 -10.28
C TYR A 95 -8.98 -9.74 -9.15
N PRO A 96 -8.72 -8.43 -9.43
CA PRO A 96 -8.61 -7.42 -8.39
C PRO A 96 -9.83 -7.31 -7.47
N GLU A 97 -11.03 -7.54 -8.01
CA GLU A 97 -12.29 -7.52 -7.25
C GLU A 97 -12.35 -8.67 -6.23
N GLU A 98 -12.02 -9.88 -6.67
CA GLU A 98 -11.97 -11.08 -5.85
C GLU A 98 -10.91 -10.95 -4.74
N ALA A 99 -9.70 -10.49 -5.10
CA ALA A 99 -8.64 -10.20 -4.13
C ALA A 99 -9.10 -9.14 -3.10
N GLY A 100 -9.82 -8.10 -3.55
CA GLY A 100 -10.37 -7.06 -2.69
C GLY A 100 -11.43 -7.58 -1.71
N GLN A 101 -12.32 -8.48 -2.16
CA GLN A 101 -13.33 -9.12 -1.31
C GLN A 101 -12.69 -10.02 -0.25
N ARG A 102 -11.74 -10.87 -0.66
CA ARG A 102 -10.98 -11.74 0.26
C ARG A 102 -10.22 -10.92 1.30
N LEU A 103 -9.51 -9.88 0.87
CA LEU A 103 -8.78 -9.00 1.77
C LEU A 103 -9.71 -8.23 2.72
N ARG A 104 -10.90 -7.82 2.27
CA ARG A 104 -11.92 -7.20 3.14
C ARG A 104 -12.30 -8.13 4.30
N ARG A 105 -12.41 -9.44 4.07
CA ARG A 105 -12.71 -10.42 5.12
C ARG A 105 -11.59 -10.48 6.16
N VAL A 106 -10.33 -10.54 5.72
CA VAL A 106 -9.17 -10.50 6.62
C VAL A 106 -9.14 -9.22 7.44
N LEU A 107 -9.33 -8.06 6.78
CA LEU A 107 -9.33 -6.76 7.45
C LEU A 107 -10.46 -6.61 8.47
N SER A 108 -11.61 -7.25 8.29
CA SER A 108 -12.70 -7.19 9.27
C SER A 108 -12.32 -7.76 10.64
N LEU A 109 -11.29 -8.62 10.69
CA LEU A 109 -10.78 -9.22 11.93
C LEU A 109 -9.76 -8.33 12.64
N LEU A 110 -9.01 -7.54 11.86
CA LEU A 110 -7.79 -6.89 12.33
C LEU A 110 -7.87 -5.37 12.35
N MET A 111 -8.78 -4.78 11.56
CA MET A 111 -8.78 -3.34 11.28
C MET A 111 -10.03 -2.66 11.81
N ILE A 112 -9.81 -1.69 12.69
CA ILE A 112 -10.82 -0.69 13.05
C ILE A 112 -10.58 0.54 12.18
N ARG A 113 -11.54 0.87 11.32
CA ARG A 113 -11.49 2.07 10.47
C ARG A 113 -12.67 2.98 10.77
N ARG A 114 -12.38 4.25 11.03
CA ARG A 114 -13.37 5.33 11.07
C ARG A 114 -13.14 6.30 9.91
N THR A 115 -14.23 6.83 9.39
CA THR A 115 -14.26 7.83 8.33
C THR A 115 -14.93 9.10 8.85
N ILE A 116 -14.84 10.20 8.09
CA ILE A 116 -15.58 11.42 8.39
C ILE A 116 -17.10 11.20 8.44
N THR A 117 -17.60 10.15 7.79
CA THR A 117 -19.02 9.78 7.79
C THR A 117 -19.42 8.84 8.95
N SER A 118 -18.45 8.38 9.76
CA SER A 118 -18.76 7.53 10.92
C SER A 118 -19.44 8.33 12.02
N THR A 119 -20.26 7.67 12.83
CA THR A 119 -20.97 8.28 13.97
C THR A 119 -20.42 7.76 15.30
N VAL A 120 -20.54 8.57 16.36
CA VAL A 120 -20.18 8.17 17.72
C VAL A 120 -21.46 7.76 18.46
N PRO A 121 -21.73 6.45 18.64
CA PRO A 121 -23.03 5.99 19.10
C PRO A 121 -23.35 6.35 20.56
N PHE A 122 -22.34 6.62 21.39
CA PHE A 122 -22.48 6.87 22.83
C PHE A 122 -22.56 8.36 23.22
N LYS A 123 -22.55 9.28 22.25
CA LYS A 123 -22.45 10.71 22.49
C LYS A 123 -23.34 11.50 21.52
N ASP A 124 -24.58 11.08 21.33
CA ASP A 124 -25.60 11.77 20.50
C ASP A 124 -25.66 11.34 19.02
N GLY A 125 -24.83 10.38 18.59
CA GLY A 125 -24.87 9.88 17.20
C GLY A 125 -24.37 10.88 16.16
N THR A 126 -23.79 12.00 16.60
CA THR A 126 -23.22 13.03 15.72
C THR A 126 -22.16 12.42 14.81
N MET A 127 -22.26 12.73 13.51
CA MET A 127 -21.28 12.33 12.49
C MET A 127 -19.95 13.05 12.74
N ILE A 128 -18.83 12.32 12.72
CA ILE A 128 -17.49 12.88 12.98
C ILE A 128 -17.19 14.10 12.10
N GLY A 129 -17.63 14.07 10.84
CA GLY A 129 -17.41 15.10 9.85
C GLY A 129 -18.40 16.26 9.88
N SER A 130 -19.41 16.27 10.77
CA SER A 130 -20.47 17.29 10.75
C SER A 130 -19.94 18.71 10.92
N ASN A 131 -18.84 18.86 11.65
CA ASN A 131 -18.22 20.16 11.96
C ASN A 131 -17.01 20.45 11.05
N ILE A 132 -16.73 19.57 10.08
CA ILE A 132 -15.64 19.77 9.12
C ILE A 132 -16.23 20.52 7.92
N PRO A 133 -15.73 21.71 7.58
CA PRO A 133 -16.20 22.43 6.40
C PRO A 133 -15.97 21.59 5.15
N GLY A 134 -16.86 21.72 4.17
CA GLY A 134 -16.73 21.03 2.89
C GLY A 134 -15.38 21.33 2.23
N SER A 135 -14.73 20.30 1.68
CA SER A 135 -13.46 20.47 0.98
C SER A 135 -13.67 21.29 -0.30
N GLN A 136 -12.98 22.43 -0.41
CA GLN A 136 -12.93 23.21 -1.65
C GLN A 136 -11.65 22.87 -2.42
N LYS A 137 -11.79 22.50 -3.69
CA LYS A 137 -10.66 22.27 -4.59
C LYS A 137 -10.60 23.41 -5.61
N LYS A 138 -9.53 24.20 -5.57
CA LYS A 138 -9.23 25.20 -6.60
C LYS A 138 -8.03 24.71 -7.41
N ALA A 139 -8.19 24.62 -8.72
CA ALA A 139 -7.07 24.38 -9.63
C ALA A 139 -6.56 25.73 -10.11
N VAL A 140 -5.28 26.02 -9.84
CA VAL A 140 -4.61 27.21 -10.35
C VAL A 140 -3.73 26.76 -11.51
N GLN A 141 -4.06 27.22 -12.72
CA GLN A 141 -3.24 26.95 -13.89
C GLN A 141 -2.16 28.03 -13.99
N VAL A 142 -0.93 27.66 -13.63
CA VAL A 142 0.25 28.51 -13.81
C VAL A 142 0.85 28.21 -15.18
N LYS A 143 1.19 29.24 -15.95
CA LYS A 143 1.89 29.10 -17.22
C LYS A 143 3.36 29.35 -16.98
N PHE A 144 4.21 28.52 -17.56
CA PHE A 144 5.63 28.81 -17.65
C PHE A 144 5.84 30.08 -18.46
N ASP A 145 6.79 30.90 -18.03
CA ASP A 145 7.37 31.90 -18.92
C ASP A 145 8.23 31.22 -20.01
N GLN A 146 8.76 32.02 -20.94
CA GLN A 146 9.55 31.48 -22.05
C GLN A 146 10.84 30.78 -21.58
N TYR A 147 11.50 31.33 -20.56
CA TYR A 147 12.75 30.78 -20.03
C TYR A 147 12.50 29.48 -19.26
N GLU A 148 11.48 29.47 -18.41
CA GLU A 148 11.04 28.29 -17.67
C GLU A 148 10.60 27.17 -18.61
N LEU A 149 9.87 27.49 -19.68
CA LEU A 149 9.42 26.49 -20.66
C LEU A 149 10.60 25.83 -21.36
N ILE A 150 11.60 26.61 -21.80
CA ILE A 150 12.81 26.09 -22.43
C ILE A 150 13.58 25.20 -21.46
N THR A 151 13.72 25.64 -20.20
CA THR A 151 14.40 24.89 -19.14
C THR A 151 13.68 23.58 -18.84
N TYR A 152 12.35 23.62 -18.71
CA TYR A 152 11.51 22.43 -18.54
C TYR A 152 11.67 21.46 -19.72
N MET A 153 11.57 21.95 -20.96
CA MET A 153 11.73 21.15 -22.17
C MET A 153 13.09 20.47 -22.27
N SER A 154 14.15 21.13 -21.78
CA SER A 154 15.49 20.53 -21.70
C SER A 154 15.53 19.38 -20.69
N ALA A 155 15.00 19.61 -19.49
CA ALA A 155 15.02 18.64 -18.39
C ALA A 155 14.05 17.45 -18.59
N GLU A 156 12.91 17.63 -19.27
CA GLU A 156 11.92 16.57 -19.43
C GLU A 156 12.38 15.43 -20.34
N LYS A 157 13.29 15.69 -21.29
CA LYS A 157 13.69 14.76 -22.36
C LYS A 157 14.12 13.40 -21.80
N ASP A 158 14.91 13.40 -20.74
CA ASP A 158 15.44 12.18 -20.11
C ASP A 158 14.37 11.39 -19.36
N CYS A 159 13.33 12.08 -18.89
CA CYS A 159 12.24 11.48 -18.15
C CYS A 159 11.09 11.02 -19.05
N LYS A 160 10.94 11.61 -20.24
CA LYS A 160 9.88 11.25 -21.21
C LYS A 160 10.12 9.90 -21.86
N LYS A 161 11.37 9.59 -22.23
CA LYS A 161 11.73 8.30 -22.83
C LYS A 161 11.52 7.17 -21.82
N GLY A 162 10.69 6.18 -22.13
CA GLY A 162 10.41 5.06 -21.22
C GLY A 162 9.62 5.46 -19.97
N LEU A 163 8.85 6.56 -20.05
CA LEU A 163 7.90 6.95 -19.02
C LEU A 163 6.74 5.95 -18.90
N PHE A 164 6.24 5.47 -20.03
CA PHE A 164 5.36 4.31 -20.09
C PHE A 164 6.20 3.06 -20.33
N ILE A 165 6.06 2.09 -19.43
CA ILE A 165 6.76 0.82 -19.49
C ILE A 165 5.72 -0.30 -19.58
N ARG A 166 6.01 -1.28 -20.42
CA ARG A 166 5.21 -2.49 -20.53
C ARG A 166 5.47 -3.37 -19.31
N ASP A 167 4.42 -3.91 -18.72
CA ASP A 167 4.57 -4.83 -17.60
C ASP A 167 5.39 -6.06 -18.02
N ARG A 168 6.33 -6.48 -17.15
CA ARG A 168 7.24 -7.60 -17.45
C ARG A 168 6.52 -8.95 -17.41
N VAL A 169 5.43 -9.03 -16.65
CA VAL A 169 4.66 -10.25 -16.43
C VAL A 169 3.44 -10.29 -17.35
N ASP A 170 2.78 -9.15 -17.54
CA ASP A 170 1.60 -9.04 -18.41
C ASP A 170 1.82 -8.06 -19.57
N ASN A 171 2.18 -8.61 -20.73
CA ASN A 171 2.41 -7.83 -21.94
C ASN A 171 1.18 -7.02 -22.43
N ARG A 172 -0.01 -7.17 -21.86
CA ARG A 172 -1.17 -6.33 -22.19
C ARG A 172 -1.31 -5.12 -21.27
N LYS A 173 -0.55 -5.07 -20.18
CA LYS A 173 -0.58 -3.98 -19.21
C LYS A 173 0.61 -3.04 -19.41
N PHE A 174 0.33 -1.75 -19.24
CA PHE A 174 1.33 -0.70 -19.21
C PHE A 174 1.24 0.01 -17.87
N HIS A 175 2.39 0.30 -17.28
CA HIS A 175 2.48 1.06 -16.06
C HIS A 175 3.38 2.28 -16.26
N TRP A 176 3.12 3.31 -15.45
CA TRP A 176 3.99 4.47 -15.38
C TRP A 176 5.28 4.11 -14.67
N ASN A 177 6.42 4.49 -15.25
CA ASN A 177 7.68 4.53 -14.52
C ASN A 177 7.58 5.59 -13.42
N SER A 178 7.23 5.16 -12.22
CA SER A 178 6.97 6.06 -11.09
C SER A 178 8.16 6.96 -10.75
N ARG A 179 9.40 6.51 -10.98
CA ARG A 179 10.61 7.33 -10.78
C ARG A 179 10.65 8.49 -11.78
N LYS A 180 10.39 8.22 -13.06
CA LYS A 180 10.38 9.24 -14.11
C LYS A 180 9.16 10.15 -14.02
N LEU A 181 7.99 9.58 -13.72
CA LEU A 181 6.77 10.35 -13.48
C LEU A 181 6.96 11.33 -12.32
N ARG A 182 7.48 10.86 -11.18
CA ARG A 182 7.79 11.72 -10.04
C ARG A 182 8.74 12.85 -10.42
N LYS A 183 9.81 12.56 -11.18
CA LYS A 183 10.73 13.61 -11.66
C LYS A 183 10.00 14.64 -12.52
N LEU A 184 9.18 14.22 -13.48
CA LEU A 184 8.40 15.14 -14.31
C LEU A 184 7.44 15.99 -13.47
N THR A 185 6.73 15.38 -12.52
CA THR A 185 5.82 16.10 -11.61
C THR A 185 6.56 17.12 -10.75
N LEU A 186 7.77 16.79 -10.28
CA LEU A 186 8.60 17.74 -9.53
C LEU A 186 9.03 18.89 -10.43
N LEU A 187 9.56 18.60 -11.62
CA LEU A 187 9.97 19.61 -12.60
C LEU A 187 8.80 20.52 -13.02
N SER A 188 7.60 19.96 -13.18
CA SER A 188 6.40 20.74 -13.52
C SER A 188 5.88 21.60 -12.38
N SER A 189 6.27 21.28 -11.13
CA SER A 189 5.89 22.05 -9.95
C SER A 189 6.91 23.16 -9.64
N TRP A 190 8.20 22.86 -9.78
CA TRP A 190 9.29 23.82 -9.60
C TRP A 190 10.57 23.35 -10.30
N LEU A 191 11.11 24.19 -11.18
CA LEU A 191 12.32 23.86 -11.95
C LEU A 191 13.59 23.75 -11.09
N GLY A 192 13.59 24.32 -9.88
CA GLY A 192 14.70 24.20 -8.94
C GLY A 192 15.04 22.75 -8.56
N PHE A 193 14.10 21.82 -8.73
CA PHE A 193 14.35 20.39 -8.52
C PHE A 193 15.39 19.78 -9.47
N VAL A 194 15.71 20.43 -10.58
CA VAL A 194 16.85 20.04 -11.45
C VAL A 194 18.16 20.04 -10.65
N PHE A 195 18.38 21.06 -9.83
CA PHE A 195 19.62 21.24 -9.08
C PHE A 195 19.68 20.33 -7.86
N LEU A 196 18.54 20.16 -7.16
CA LEU A 196 18.46 19.28 -5.99
C LEU A 196 18.74 17.82 -6.33
N ALA A 197 18.37 17.36 -7.53
CA ALA A 197 18.68 16.01 -7.98
C ALA A 197 20.19 15.74 -8.09
N GLN A 198 20.98 16.76 -8.38
CA GLN A 198 22.44 16.66 -8.45
C GLN A 198 23.07 16.71 -7.05
N SER A 199 22.53 17.52 -6.14
CA SER A 199 23.04 17.68 -4.78
C SER A 199 22.81 16.48 -3.85
N LEU A 200 21.82 15.62 -4.16
CA LEU A 200 21.48 14.45 -3.35
C LEU A 200 22.20 13.16 -3.79
N HIS A 201 22.99 13.20 -4.87
CA HIS A 201 23.82 12.07 -5.28
C HIS A 201 25.11 12.06 -4.45
N ALA A 202 25.13 11.29 -3.37
CA ALA A 202 26.38 10.88 -2.73
C ALA A 202 26.98 9.71 -3.55
N GLU A 203 28.10 9.95 -4.23
CA GLU A 203 28.79 8.93 -5.06
C GLU A 203 29.29 7.74 -4.22
N GLN A 204 29.49 7.93 -2.92
CA GLN A 204 29.91 6.91 -1.96
C GLN A 204 29.04 6.97 -0.71
N VAL A 205 27.98 6.16 -0.68
CA VAL A 205 27.31 5.84 0.58
C VAL A 205 28.14 4.74 1.25
N PRO A 206 28.73 4.98 2.44
CA PRO A 206 29.54 3.99 3.13
C PRO A 206 28.78 2.68 3.34
N ALA A 207 29.46 1.55 3.18
CA ALA A 207 28.86 0.21 3.25
C ALA A 207 28.10 -0.07 4.57
N ALA A 208 28.41 0.64 5.64
CA ALA A 208 27.71 0.56 6.93
C ALA A 208 26.24 1.07 6.88
N LEU A 209 25.83 1.74 5.79
CA LEU A 209 24.48 2.25 5.58
C LEU A 209 23.74 1.51 4.44
N ARG A 210 24.28 0.39 3.95
CA ARG A 210 23.61 -0.49 2.98
C ARG A 210 22.89 -1.64 3.66
#